data_AF-A0A844X920-F1
#
_entry.id   AF-A0A844X920-F1
#
_cell.length_a   1.000
_cell.length_b   1.000
_cell.length_c   1.000
_cell.angle_alpha   90.00
_cell.angle_beta   90.00
_cell.angle_gamma   90.00
#
_symmetry.space_group_name_H-M   'P 1'
#
loop_
_entity.id
_entity.type
_entity.pdbx_description
1 polymer ?
#
loop_
_entity_poly.entity_id
_entity_poly.type
_entity_poly.pdbx_seq_one_letter_code
_entity_poly.pdbx_strand_id
1 'polypeptide(L)'
;VWQVEFDIYGRIREDTFNNQPFIPFRQLGQYEDKELDGLYYNRFRYYDSNTGTYISLDPIGLAGNNPNFYAYVHDSNAWVDVFGLSSAYEVDT
;
A
#
# COMPACT_ATOMS: atom_id res chain seq x y z
N VAL A 1 -3.16 -20.79 -10.69
CA VAL A 1 -3.29 -20.50 -9.24
C VAL A 1 -2.10 -19.62 -8.86
N TRP A 2 -2.31 -18.59 -8.04
CA TRP A 2 -1.26 -17.65 -7.61
C TRP A 2 -1.31 -17.53 -6.08
N GLN A 3 -0.15 -17.40 -5.45
CA GLN A 3 0.02 -17.23 -4.01
C GLN A 3 1.26 -16.39 -3.77
N VAL A 4 1.22 -15.55 -2.75
CA VAL A 4 2.35 -14.73 -2.32
C VAL A 4 2.26 -14.52 -0.81
N GLU A 5 3.41 -14.38 -0.14
CA GLU A 5 3.47 -13.95 1.26
C GLU A 5 4.00 -12.52 1.33
N PHE A 6 3.26 -11.66 2.04
CA PHE A 6 3.64 -10.27 2.29
C PHE A 6 4.20 -10.08 3.69
N ASP A 7 5.10 -9.12 3.84
CA ASP A 7 5.43 -8.57 5.16
C ASP A 7 4.37 -7.57 5.66
N ILE A 8 4.61 -6.98 6.83
CA ILE A 8 3.70 -6.02 7.47
C ILE A 8 3.45 -4.74 6.65
N TYR A 9 4.35 -4.43 5.72
CA TYR A 9 4.28 -3.27 4.83
C TYR A 9 3.87 -3.66 3.40
N GLY A 10 3.55 -4.92 3.13
CA GLY A 10 3.08 -5.36 1.82
C GLY A 10 4.20 -5.73 0.84
N ARG A 11 5.46 -5.78 1.28
CA ARG A 11 6.57 -6.26 0.46
C ARG A 11 6.51 -7.78 0.37
N ILE A 12 6.81 -8.33 -0.80
CA ILE A 12 6.82 -9.78 -1.00
C ILE A 12 8.04 -10.39 -0.28
N ARG A 13 7.78 -11.35 0.62
CA ARG A 13 8.82 -12.12 1.32
C ARG A 13 9.22 -13.38 0.56
N GLU A 14 8.21 -14.14 0.13
CA GLU A 14 8.39 -15.33 -0.68
C GLU A 14 7.44 -15.29 -1.87
N ASP A 15 7.99 -15.48 -3.06
CA ASP A 15 7.24 -15.80 -4.25
C ASP A 15 7.38 -17.29 -4.53
N THR A 16 6.49 -18.07 -3.93
CA THR A 16 6.53 -19.54 -3.98
C THR A 16 6.43 -20.09 -5.41
N PHE A 17 6.00 -19.28 -6.39
CA PHE A 17 5.75 -19.71 -7.78
C PHE A 17 6.55 -18.93 -8.84
N ASN A 18 7.47 -18.03 -8.47
CA ASN A 18 8.20 -17.17 -9.40
C ASN A 18 7.25 -16.38 -10.35
N ASN A 19 6.06 -16.06 -9.86
CA ASN A 19 5.01 -15.35 -10.61
C ASN A 19 5.07 -13.82 -10.43
N GLN A 20 6.09 -13.29 -9.77
CA GLN A 20 6.26 -11.88 -9.41
C GLN A 20 6.09 -10.88 -10.56
N PRO A 21 6.30 -11.19 -11.87
CA PRO A 21 5.96 -10.22 -12.91
C PRO A 21 4.52 -10.32 -13.43
N PHE A 22 3.74 -11.37 -13.14
CA PHE A 22 2.40 -11.54 -13.75
C PHE A 22 1.30 -10.81 -13.00
N ILE A 23 1.31 -10.81 -11.66
CA ILE A 23 0.25 -10.20 -10.85
C ILE A 23 0.75 -8.90 -10.20
N PRO A 24 0.27 -7.73 -10.63
CA PRO A 24 0.74 -6.44 -10.13
C PRO A 24 0.05 -6.02 -8.82
N PHE A 25 -0.96 -6.77 -8.34
CA PHE A 25 -1.68 -6.41 -7.11
C PHE A 25 -0.82 -6.66 -5.87
N ARG A 26 -0.84 -5.71 -4.93
CA ARG A 26 -0.14 -5.79 -3.64
C ARG A 26 -1.16 -5.82 -2.51
N GLN A 27 -1.04 -4.96 -1.50
CA GLN A 27 -2.12 -4.77 -0.52
C GLN A 27 -3.36 -4.18 -1.19
N LEU A 28 -4.48 -4.17 -0.47
CA LEU A 28 -5.77 -3.68 -0.98
C LEU A 28 -5.62 -2.28 -1.61
N GLY A 29 -6.01 -2.15 -2.89
CA GLY A 29 -5.94 -0.90 -3.66
C GLY A 29 -4.57 -0.53 -4.22
N GLN A 30 -3.52 -1.31 -3.95
CA GLN A 30 -2.14 -1.03 -4.38
C GLN A 30 -1.72 -1.84 -5.61
N TYR A 31 -1.04 -1.16 -6.54
CA TYR A 31 -0.48 -1.74 -7.74
C TYR A 31 1.03 -1.52 -7.78
N GLU A 32 1.81 -2.58 -7.96
CA GLU A 32 3.25 -2.44 -8.14
C GLU A 32 3.59 -1.83 -9.49
N ASP A 33 4.42 -0.81 -9.44
CA ASP A 33 5.08 -0.27 -10.61
C ASP A 33 6.38 -1.06 -10.84
N LYS A 34 6.45 -1.77 -11.97
CA LYS A 34 7.59 -2.63 -12.30
C LYS A 34 8.89 -1.87 -12.54
N GLU A 35 8.80 -0.58 -12.85
CA GLU A 35 9.99 0.27 -13.05
C GLU A 35 10.53 0.80 -11.73
N LEU A 36 9.70 0.82 -10.68
CA LEU A 36 10.01 1.41 -9.38
C LEU A 36 9.96 0.34 -8.28
N ASP A 37 11.09 -0.33 -8.07
CA ASP A 37 11.21 -1.41 -7.08
C ASP A 37 10.76 -0.96 -5.69
N GLY A 38 9.79 -1.67 -5.13
CA GLY A 38 9.21 -1.39 -3.82
C GLY A 38 8.26 -0.20 -3.74
N LEU A 39 7.96 0.50 -4.84
CA LEU A 39 6.95 1.57 -4.88
C LEU A 39 5.64 1.09 -5.50
N TYR A 40 4.56 1.28 -4.77
CA TYR A 40 3.23 0.85 -5.15
C TYR A 40 2.33 2.06 -5.38
N TYR A 41 1.71 2.10 -6.55
CA TYR A 41 0.72 3.10 -6.89
C TYR A 41 -0.58 2.85 -6.11
N ASN A 42 -0.97 3.82 -5.30
CA ASN A 42 -2.26 3.88 -4.60
C ASN A 42 -2.95 5.18 -5.01
N ARG A 43 -3.53 5.16 -6.21
CA ARG A 43 -4.37 6.19 -6.85
C ARG A 43 -3.82 7.63 -6.83
N PHE A 44 -3.86 8.32 -5.70
CA PHE A 44 -3.34 9.69 -5.59
C PHE A 44 -1.90 9.77 -5.07
N ARG A 45 -1.34 8.66 -4.56
CA ARG A 45 0.01 8.63 -3.97
C ARG A 45 0.77 7.35 -4.29
N TYR A 46 2.09 7.42 -4.19
CA TYR A 46 2.98 6.25 -4.21
C TYR A 46 3.33 5.84 -2.79
N TYR A 47 3.10 4.59 -2.47
CA TYR A 47 3.41 3.94 -1.21
C TYR A 47 4.75 3.20 -1.33
N ASP A 48 5.65 3.42 -0.37
CA ASP A 48 6.93 2.74 -0.26
C ASP A 48 6.81 1.55 0.69
N SER A 49 6.90 0.35 0.12
CA SER A 49 6.86 -0.91 0.87
C SER A 49 8.08 -1.15 1.75
N ASN A 50 9.19 -0.41 1.58
CA ASN A 50 10.35 -0.52 2.46
C ASN A 50 10.12 0.18 3.80
N THR A 51 9.38 1.30 3.79
CA THR A 51 9.16 2.15 4.96
C THR A 51 7.76 2.06 5.53
N GLY A 52 6.78 1.59 4.76
CA GLY A 52 5.38 1.55 5.16
C GLY A 52 4.66 2.89 5.04
N THR A 53 5.17 3.81 4.22
CA THR A 53 4.69 5.20 4.13
C THR A 53 4.52 5.67 2.71
N TYR A 54 3.75 6.75 2.51
CA TYR A 54 3.71 7.46 1.24
C TYR A 54 4.98 8.30 1.05
N ILE A 55 5.44 8.40 -0.19
CA ILE A 55 6.62 9.22 -0.54
C ILE A 55 6.25 10.69 -0.82
N SER A 56 4.97 10.99 -1.01
CA SER A 56 4.46 12.34 -1.24
C SER A 56 3.51 12.79 -0.13
N LEU A 57 3.50 14.10 0.14
CA LEU A 57 2.55 14.73 1.05
C LEU A 57 1.11 14.45 0.63
N ASP A 58 0.23 14.29 1.61
CA ASP A 58 -1.22 14.20 1.39
C ASP A 58 -1.76 15.43 0.62
N PRO A 59 -2.32 15.26 -0.60
CA PRO A 59 -2.86 16.36 -1.39
C PRO A 59 -3.99 17.13 -0.70
N ILE A 60 -4.73 16.50 0.22
CA ILE A 60 -5.82 17.14 0.95
C ILE A 60 -5.39 17.62 2.35
N GLY A 61 -4.13 17.40 2.72
CA GLY A 61 -3.55 17.83 3.98
C GLY A 61 -4.35 17.33 5.19
N LEU A 62 -4.69 18.23 6.11
CA LEU A 62 -5.40 17.88 7.35
C LEU A 62 -6.86 17.44 7.12
N ALA A 63 -7.41 17.61 5.92
CA ALA A 63 -8.76 17.16 5.60
C ALA A 63 -8.88 15.62 5.58
N GLY A 64 -7.77 14.90 5.45
CA GLY A 64 -7.72 13.42 5.53
C GLY A 64 -7.81 12.86 6.96
N ASN A 65 -7.94 13.73 7.97
CA ASN A 65 -8.00 13.38 9.40
C ASN A 65 -6.79 12.54 9.89
N ASN A 66 -5.64 12.67 9.23
CA ASN A 66 -4.40 12.03 9.61
C ASN A 66 -3.38 13.11 10.03
N PRO A 67 -2.82 13.05 11.25
CA PRO A 67 -1.83 14.02 11.71
C PRO A 67 -0.48 13.90 10.97
N ASN A 68 -0.22 12.77 10.29
CA ASN A 68 0.99 12.54 9.50
C ASN A 68 0.65 12.49 8.01
N PHE A 69 1.12 13.49 7.26
CA PHE A 69 0.87 13.61 5.81
C PHE A 69 1.49 12.51 4.94
N TYR A 70 2.41 11.73 5.49
CA TYR A 70 3.06 10.62 4.79
C TYR A 70 2.56 9.25 5.27
N ALA A 71 1.73 9.20 6.31
CA ALA A 71 1.27 7.92 6.85
C ALA A 71 0.23 7.27 5.92
N TYR A 72 0.29 5.94 5.84
CA TYR A 72 -0.70 5.12 5.15
C TYR A 72 -1.93 4.88 6.03
N VAL A 73 -1.84 3.92 6.95
CA VAL A 73 -2.87 3.62 7.95
C VAL A 73 -2.24 3.28 9.28
N HIS A 74 -3.04 3.35 10.35
CA HIS A 74 -2.60 2.99 11.69
C HIS A 74 -2.35 1.49 11.85
N ASP A 75 -3.22 0.65 11.28
CA ASP A 75 -3.09 -0.81 11.29
C ASP A 75 -3.40 -1.35 9.89
N SER A 76 -2.40 -1.90 9.20
CA SER A 76 -2.52 -2.43 7.84
C SER A 76 -3.31 -3.74 7.75
N ASN A 77 -3.60 -4.40 8.87
CA ASN A 77 -4.43 -5.61 8.90
C ASN A 77 -5.92 -5.30 9.03
N ALA A 78 -6.26 -4.20 9.71
CA ALA A 78 -7.64 -3.81 9.95
C ALA A 78 -8.11 -2.71 8.98
N TRP A 79 -7.21 -1.80 8.60
CA TRP A 79 -7.53 -0.59 7.86
C TRP A 79 -6.79 -0.53 6.55
N VAL A 80 -7.33 0.26 5.64
CA VAL A 80 -6.66 0.60 4.39
C VAL A 80 -7.11 1.98 3.92
N ASP A 81 -6.34 2.58 3.01
CA ASP A 81 -6.64 3.86 2.38
C ASP A 81 -6.96 3.60 0.89
N VAL A 82 -8.26 3.58 0.53
CA VAL A 82 -8.72 3.21 -0.84
C VAL A 82 -8.22 4.21 -1.87
N PHE A 83 -8.12 5.46 -1.45
CA PHE A 83 -7.85 6.57 -2.35
C PHE A 83 -6.42 7.07 -2.24
N GLY A 84 -5.71 6.74 -1.15
CA GLY A 84 -4.48 7.42 -0.83
C GLY A 84 -4.74 8.86 -0.40
N LEU A 85 -5.79 9.12 0.38
CA LEU A 85 -6.15 10.45 0.89
C LEU A 85 -6.64 10.45 2.34
N SER A 86 -7.09 9.32 2.87
CA SER A 86 -7.64 9.28 4.24
C SER A 86 -7.53 7.87 4.82
N SER A 87 -7.09 7.78 6.06
CA SER A 87 -7.01 6.52 6.81
C SER A 87 -8.41 6.12 7.31
N ALA A 88 -9.30 5.67 6.42
CA ALA A 88 -10.66 5.35 6.83
C ALA A 88 -11.37 4.35 5.90
N TYR A 89 -11.02 3.08 6.02
CA TYR A 89 -12.06 2.04 6.04
C TYR A 89 -11.59 0.87 6.90
N GLU A 90 -12.44 0.48 7.84
CA GLU A 90 -12.32 -0.80 8.53
C GLU A 90 -12.79 -1.88 7.56
N VAL A 91 -11.96 -2.90 7.37
CA VAL A 91 -12.34 -4.08 6.60
C VAL A 91 -13.11 -4.98 7.56
N ASP A 92 -14.45 -4.93 7.53
CA ASP A 92 -15.28 -5.91 8.25
C ASP A 92 -14.85 -7.31 7.81
N THR A 93 -14.34 -8.10 8.76
CA THR A 93 -13.88 -9.49 8.58
C THR A 93 -14.95 -10.49 8.98
#